data_AF-A0A1B9NBB4-F1
#
_entry.id   AF-A0A1B9NBB4-F1
#
_cell.length_a   1.000
_cell.length_b   1.000
_cell.length_c   1.000
_cell.angle_alpha   90.00
_cell.angle_beta   90.00
_cell.angle_gamma   90.00
#
_symmetry.space_group_name_H-M   'P 1'
#
loop_
_entity.id
_entity.type
_entity.pdbx_description
1 polymer ?
#
loop_
_entity_poly.entity_id
_entity_poly.type
_entity_poly.pdbx_seq_one_letter_code
_entity_poly.pdbx_strand_id
1 'polypeptide(L)'
;MTPLFDVLVVVAALAVAVTVASGTQPGNLLDVLDGNSAVVAFVFVATLVAGLWVRRRVPAGTAAWVLPVSAVFALADILGVSLGRSDAGLDLLLRSEPAVAAWVLFRVAGTFSAFAIGFALVLVLLGRYRERRPAAGRAASLLEAVRRGGWRSFAALLGVILVFRLPYLILWWPGIVPFDTFRSYSYARGVGEWEQYEPVGHSLLVAAMQAIGAALGWGDAGGVALGAILQVLTTSAAFAFLLARLAAWGLPAAVWIASLAWVALVPTLGLASVTIVKDVPFTSALVVFLTCLGEIARRRHDAAAPRWPWWTLLGASLALLVLRNNGLYVVVLGLGILAATVLRRHARRLLGILGVSIVAYALYAGPLTAALGAEPGPPAESWSVPIQQVARIAADHHDELTPAQWDFVDSVFDEYDATTIGAHYEPGISDPAKADANANWGERSTLEFVGGWLDLVAAHPLSAVEATLAGTVGYWAPGAPSYDGLIYMSHNDVRGVHLDIPSGPADGGLRAFLERNELFGDGLRAIPVLGLVLSPGVITWGWVIALVLVIRSRRWSALAVFVPAMVLFATLLAGPVSGGMRYSLGLYAALPLAVGVAVVSALSAPERERPLGTRIGRR
;
A
#
# COMPACT_ATOMS: atom_id res chain seq x y z
N MET A 1 -28.12 -25.52 5.05
CA MET A 1 -27.13 -24.49 4.63
C MET A 1 -25.92 -24.37 5.57
N THR A 2 -26.01 -24.77 6.85
CA THR A 2 -24.87 -25.04 7.75
C THR A 2 -23.80 -25.97 7.14
N PRO A 3 -24.14 -27.14 6.55
CA PRO A 3 -23.14 -28.03 5.96
C PRO A 3 -22.35 -27.43 4.79
N LEU A 4 -22.86 -26.37 4.14
CA LEU A 4 -22.13 -25.68 3.07
C LEU A 4 -20.98 -24.83 3.62
N PHE A 5 -21.16 -24.24 4.81
CA PHE A 5 -20.14 -23.42 5.46
C PHE A 5 -19.01 -24.27 6.00
N ASP A 6 -19.35 -25.38 6.65
CA ASP A 6 -18.35 -26.29 7.22
C ASP A 6 -17.51 -26.93 6.11
N VAL A 7 -18.13 -27.30 4.99
CA VAL A 7 -17.41 -27.77 3.79
C VAL A 7 -16.53 -26.66 3.19
N LEU A 8 -16.99 -25.41 3.13
CA LEU A 8 -16.17 -24.28 2.66
C LEU A 8 -14.90 -24.10 3.48
N VAL A 9 -15.03 -24.15 4.80
CA VAL A 9 -13.91 -23.95 5.72
C VAL A 9 -12.90 -25.09 5.59
N VAL A 10 -13.37 -26.34 5.51
CA VAL A 10 -12.50 -27.51 5.32
C VAL A 10 -11.77 -27.47 3.98
N VAL A 11 -12.49 -27.16 2.89
CA VAL A 11 -11.90 -27.07 1.55
C VAL A 11 -10.93 -25.88 1.44
N ALA A 12 -11.24 -24.75 2.09
CA ALA A 12 -10.32 -23.61 2.20
C ALA A 12 -9.03 -23.98 2.94
N ALA A 13 -9.16 -24.65 4.09
CA ALA A 13 -8.03 -25.09 4.89
C ALA A 13 -7.13 -26.05 4.10
N LEU A 14 -7.74 -26.99 3.35
CA LEU A 14 -7.01 -27.87 2.45
C LEU A 14 -6.29 -27.10 1.33
N ALA A 15 -6.97 -26.18 0.63
CA ALA A 15 -6.36 -25.40 -0.46
C ALA A 15 -5.22 -24.47 0.02
N VAL A 16 -5.34 -23.89 1.21
CA VAL A 16 -4.27 -23.11 1.84
C VAL A 16 -3.12 -24.01 2.23
N ALA A 17 -3.38 -25.16 2.87
CA ALA A 17 -2.36 -26.13 3.21
C ALA A 17 -1.59 -26.62 1.97
N VAL A 18 -2.29 -26.85 0.85
CA VAL A 18 -1.68 -27.19 -0.44
C VAL A 18 -0.71 -26.10 -0.92
N THR A 19 -1.17 -24.85 -0.93
CA THR A 19 -0.39 -23.71 -1.44
C THR A 19 0.88 -23.51 -0.62
N VAL A 20 0.75 -23.61 0.71
CA VAL A 20 1.88 -23.53 1.64
C VAL A 20 2.84 -24.70 1.45
N ALA A 21 2.32 -25.92 1.25
CA ALA A 21 3.13 -27.11 1.05
C ALA A 21 3.99 -27.05 -0.22
N SER A 22 3.56 -26.35 -1.27
CA SER A 22 4.40 -26.17 -2.48
C SER A 22 5.62 -25.26 -2.29
N GLY A 23 5.76 -24.58 -1.15
CA GLY A 23 6.88 -23.69 -0.88
C GLY A 23 7.02 -22.54 -1.87
N THR A 24 8.10 -21.75 -1.75
CA THR A 24 8.45 -20.64 -2.67
C THR A 24 9.61 -20.94 -3.59
N GLN A 25 10.26 -22.08 -3.41
CA GLN A 25 11.40 -22.51 -4.23
C GLN A 25 10.91 -23.40 -5.36
N PRO A 26 11.10 -23.01 -6.64
CA PRO A 26 10.78 -23.86 -7.78
C PRO A 26 11.66 -25.11 -7.79
N GLY A 27 11.05 -26.27 -8.03
CA GLY A 27 11.78 -27.53 -8.07
C GLY A 27 10.90 -28.70 -8.50
N ASN A 28 11.46 -29.90 -8.49
CA ASN A 28 10.66 -31.10 -8.69
C ASN A 28 9.62 -31.22 -7.57
N LEU A 29 8.35 -31.40 -7.95
CA LEU A 29 7.23 -31.47 -7.02
C LEU A 29 7.38 -32.58 -5.98
N LEU A 30 8.03 -33.69 -6.33
CA LEU A 30 8.34 -34.77 -5.39
C LEU A 30 9.33 -34.27 -4.33
N ASP A 31 10.43 -33.64 -4.72
CA ASP A 31 11.46 -33.17 -3.79
C ASP A 31 10.93 -32.05 -2.88
N VAL A 32 10.09 -31.16 -3.43
CA VAL A 32 9.42 -30.07 -2.68
C VAL A 32 8.45 -30.60 -1.63
N LEU A 33 7.86 -31.79 -1.85
CA LEU A 33 6.89 -32.42 -0.95
C LEU A 33 7.48 -33.64 -0.21
N ASP A 34 8.76 -33.53 0.18
CA ASP A 34 9.53 -34.53 0.94
C ASP A 34 9.57 -35.94 0.30
N GLY A 35 9.55 -36.00 -1.03
CA GLY A 35 9.65 -37.23 -1.83
C GLY A 35 8.40 -38.13 -1.79
N ASN A 36 7.33 -37.72 -1.11
CA ASN A 36 6.18 -38.60 -0.89
C ASN A 36 5.12 -38.46 -2.01
N SER A 37 5.15 -39.38 -2.98
CA SER A 37 4.21 -39.42 -4.10
C SER A 37 2.73 -39.51 -3.68
N ALA A 38 2.43 -40.11 -2.52
CA ALA A 38 1.06 -40.15 -2.00
C ALA A 38 0.60 -38.79 -1.48
N VAL A 39 1.50 -38.01 -0.87
CA VAL A 39 1.22 -36.63 -0.44
C VAL A 39 0.97 -35.76 -1.67
N VAL A 40 1.84 -35.82 -2.68
CA VAL A 40 1.67 -35.10 -3.95
C VAL A 40 0.30 -35.40 -4.59
N ALA A 41 -0.04 -36.69 -4.72
CA ALA A 41 -1.30 -37.11 -5.31
C ALA A 41 -2.52 -36.65 -4.49
N PHE A 42 -2.47 -36.79 -3.16
CA PHE A 42 -3.54 -36.34 -2.27
C PHE A 42 -3.78 -34.83 -2.39
N VAL A 43 -2.70 -34.05 -2.37
CA VAL A 43 -2.74 -32.58 -2.42
C VAL A 43 -3.24 -32.09 -3.79
N PHE A 44 -2.82 -32.75 -4.88
CA PHE A 44 -3.35 -32.47 -6.22
C PHE A 44 -4.86 -32.77 -6.34
N VAL A 45 -5.29 -33.95 -5.88
CA VAL A 45 -6.70 -34.34 -5.88
C VAL A 45 -7.53 -33.39 -5.02
N ALA A 46 -7.04 -33.00 -3.83
CA ALA A 46 -7.71 -32.05 -2.96
C ALA A 46 -7.92 -30.70 -3.66
N THR A 47 -6.92 -30.19 -4.38
CA THR A 47 -6.99 -28.94 -5.15
C THR A 47 -7.99 -29.02 -6.30
N LEU A 48 -7.95 -30.13 -7.06
CA LEU A 48 -8.90 -30.37 -8.15
C LEU A 48 -10.34 -30.45 -7.62
N VAL A 49 -10.56 -31.19 -6.53
CA VAL A 49 -11.86 -31.31 -5.87
C VAL A 49 -12.34 -29.95 -5.37
N ALA A 50 -11.45 -29.16 -4.77
CA ALA A 50 -11.73 -27.80 -4.31
C ALA A 50 -12.19 -26.88 -5.46
N GLY A 51 -11.44 -26.85 -6.57
CA GLY A 51 -11.78 -26.04 -7.75
C GLY A 51 -13.09 -26.48 -8.42
N LEU A 52 -13.28 -27.80 -8.59
CA LEU A 52 -14.53 -28.36 -9.13
C LEU A 52 -15.73 -28.06 -8.22
N TRP A 53 -15.51 -28.07 -6.91
CA TRP A 53 -16.53 -27.73 -5.92
C TRP A 53 -16.92 -26.25 -6.01
N VAL A 54 -15.96 -25.33 -6.08
CA VAL A 54 -16.22 -23.88 -6.27
C VAL A 54 -17.05 -23.67 -7.53
N ARG A 55 -16.65 -24.28 -8.66
CA ARG A 55 -17.36 -24.16 -9.94
C ARG A 55 -18.80 -24.67 -9.86
N ARG A 56 -19.07 -25.76 -9.14
CA ARG A 56 -20.39 -26.39 -9.06
C ARG A 56 -21.35 -25.72 -8.07
N ARG A 57 -20.84 -25.07 -7.02
CA ARG A 57 -21.66 -24.57 -5.89
C ARG A 57 -21.78 -23.05 -5.85
N VAL A 58 -20.89 -22.31 -6.48
CA VAL A 58 -20.99 -20.85 -6.58
C VAL A 58 -22.00 -20.48 -7.68
N PRO A 59 -23.02 -19.64 -7.40
CA PRO A 59 -23.97 -19.20 -8.42
C PRO A 59 -23.25 -18.58 -9.63
N ALA A 60 -23.77 -18.79 -10.84
CA ALA A 60 -23.12 -18.31 -12.08
C ALA A 60 -22.76 -16.81 -12.04
N GLY A 61 -23.65 -15.97 -11.50
CA GLY A 61 -23.40 -14.54 -11.32
C GLY A 61 -22.26 -14.23 -10.35
N THR A 62 -22.02 -15.07 -9.34
CA THR A 62 -20.89 -14.97 -8.41
C THR A 62 -19.60 -15.49 -9.05
N ALA A 63 -19.66 -16.61 -9.76
CA ALA A 63 -18.52 -17.22 -10.45
C ALA A 63 -17.91 -16.29 -11.51
N ALA A 64 -18.74 -15.49 -12.19
CA ALA A 64 -18.29 -14.49 -13.18
C ALA A 64 -17.33 -13.42 -12.62
N TRP A 65 -17.30 -13.23 -11.29
CA TRP A 65 -16.36 -12.32 -10.63
C TRP A 65 -15.25 -13.06 -9.90
N VAL A 66 -15.58 -14.17 -9.24
CA VAL A 66 -14.60 -14.93 -8.45
C VAL A 66 -13.51 -15.50 -9.34
N LEU A 67 -13.86 -16.21 -10.42
CA LEU A 67 -12.89 -16.96 -11.21
C LEU A 67 -11.85 -16.05 -11.91
N PRO A 68 -12.24 -14.94 -12.59
CA PRO A 68 -11.24 -14.09 -13.25
C PRO A 68 -10.31 -13.41 -12.25
N VAL A 69 -10.84 -12.92 -11.11
CA VAL A 69 -10.02 -12.25 -10.09
C VAL A 69 -9.06 -13.24 -9.44
N SER A 70 -9.50 -14.48 -9.17
CA SER A 70 -8.62 -15.56 -8.71
C SER A 70 -7.51 -15.91 -9.69
N ALA A 71 -7.78 -15.88 -11.00
CA ALA A 71 -6.77 -16.15 -12.01
C ALA A 71 -5.70 -15.05 -12.02
N VAL A 72 -6.10 -13.78 -11.94
CA VAL A 72 -5.15 -12.66 -11.84
C VAL A 72 -4.36 -12.73 -10.52
N PHE A 73 -4.99 -13.12 -9.41
CA PHE A 73 -4.31 -13.31 -8.13
C PHE A 73 -3.25 -14.41 -8.19
N ALA A 74 -3.59 -15.57 -8.76
CA ALA A 74 -2.65 -16.68 -8.92
C ALA A 74 -1.49 -16.32 -9.87
N LEU A 75 -1.78 -15.58 -10.94
CA LEU A 75 -0.75 -15.05 -11.84
C LEU A 75 0.17 -14.06 -11.10
N ALA A 76 -0.40 -13.17 -10.29
CA ALA A 76 0.38 -12.22 -9.49
C ALA A 76 1.28 -12.92 -8.47
N ASP A 77 0.80 -13.98 -7.83
CA ASP A 77 1.60 -14.79 -6.89
C ASP A 77 2.79 -15.47 -7.60
N ILE A 78 2.56 -16.15 -8.72
CA ILE A 78 3.64 -16.86 -9.43
C ILE A 78 4.65 -15.90 -10.08
N LEU A 79 4.18 -14.77 -10.62
CA LEU A 79 5.07 -13.70 -11.07
C LEU A 79 5.89 -13.15 -9.89
N GLY A 80 5.27 -13.03 -8.72
CA GLY A 80 5.95 -12.68 -7.47
C GLY A 80 7.10 -13.61 -7.11
N VAL A 81 6.93 -14.92 -7.29
CA VAL A 81 8.00 -15.90 -7.12
C VAL A 81 9.10 -15.69 -8.15
N SER A 82 8.72 -15.53 -9.42
CA SER A 82 9.67 -15.41 -10.53
C SER A 82 10.55 -14.16 -10.40
N LEU A 83 9.92 -13.02 -10.17
CA LEU A 83 10.57 -11.70 -10.13
C LEU A 83 11.24 -11.41 -8.78
N GLY A 84 10.93 -12.19 -7.74
CA GLY A 84 11.58 -12.08 -6.43
C GLY A 84 12.91 -12.84 -6.33
N ARG A 85 13.33 -13.52 -7.39
CA ARG A 85 14.62 -14.21 -7.49
C ARG A 85 15.73 -13.23 -7.89
N SER A 86 16.99 -13.62 -7.67
CA SER A 86 18.16 -12.80 -8.03
C SER A 86 18.30 -12.53 -9.52
N ASP A 87 17.82 -13.44 -10.38
CA ASP A 87 17.77 -13.29 -11.84
C ASP A 87 16.58 -12.44 -12.33
N ALA A 88 15.54 -12.30 -11.49
CA ALA A 88 14.35 -11.48 -11.66
C ALA A 88 13.81 -11.39 -13.10
N GLY A 89 13.46 -12.54 -13.68
CA GLY A 89 12.92 -12.64 -15.04
C GLY A 89 11.61 -13.43 -15.14
N LEU A 90 11.07 -13.55 -16.34
CA LEU A 90 9.87 -14.33 -16.66
C LEU A 90 10.20 -15.77 -17.09
N ASP A 91 11.47 -16.16 -17.10
CA ASP A 91 11.94 -17.48 -17.54
C ASP A 91 11.31 -18.66 -16.78
N LEU A 92 10.97 -18.48 -15.50
CA LEU A 92 10.24 -19.51 -14.74
C LEU A 92 8.91 -19.89 -15.42
N LEU A 93 8.27 -18.93 -16.08
CA LEU A 93 7.00 -19.12 -16.78
C LEU A 93 7.20 -19.48 -18.27
N LEU A 94 8.23 -18.90 -18.91
CA LEU A 94 8.41 -19.00 -20.36
C LEU A 94 9.31 -20.16 -20.79
N ARG A 95 10.26 -20.58 -19.93
CA ARG A 95 11.36 -21.50 -20.28
C ARG A 95 11.61 -22.57 -19.22
N SER A 96 10.61 -22.90 -18.40
CA SER A 96 10.77 -23.91 -17.35
C SER A 96 10.86 -25.34 -17.89
N GLU A 97 11.83 -26.08 -17.36
CA GLU A 97 11.93 -27.54 -17.51
C GLU A 97 10.61 -28.22 -17.09
N PRO A 98 10.22 -29.37 -17.69
CA PRO A 98 8.92 -30.00 -17.44
C PRO A 98 8.60 -30.26 -15.96
N ALA A 99 9.61 -30.62 -15.15
CA ALA A 99 9.44 -30.83 -13.72
C ALA A 99 9.12 -29.53 -12.96
N VAL A 100 9.74 -28.42 -13.34
CA VAL A 100 9.49 -27.09 -12.79
C VAL A 100 8.16 -26.54 -13.30
N ALA A 101 7.82 -26.77 -14.57
CA ALA A 101 6.52 -26.42 -15.13
C ALA A 101 5.36 -27.11 -14.39
N ALA A 102 5.54 -28.37 -13.98
CA ALA A 102 4.57 -29.09 -13.15
C ALA A 102 4.39 -28.42 -11.76
N TRP A 103 5.48 -27.98 -11.14
CA TRP A 103 5.43 -27.22 -9.89
C TRP A 103 4.72 -25.86 -10.05
N VAL A 104 5.03 -25.13 -11.13
CA VAL A 104 4.37 -23.85 -11.47
C VAL A 104 2.85 -24.04 -11.61
N LEU A 105 2.42 -25.04 -12.40
CA LEU A 105 1.01 -25.35 -12.59
C LEU A 105 0.32 -25.73 -11.27
N PHE A 106 1.00 -26.52 -10.44
CA PHE A 106 0.49 -26.93 -9.14
C PHE A 106 0.29 -25.73 -8.21
N ARG A 107 1.29 -24.85 -8.10
CA ARG A 107 1.20 -23.63 -7.29
C ARG A 107 0.08 -22.72 -7.78
N VAL A 108 0.02 -22.44 -9.09
CA VAL A 108 -1.03 -21.62 -9.69
C VAL A 108 -2.42 -22.19 -9.38
N ALA A 109 -2.62 -23.51 -9.53
CA ALA A 109 -3.90 -24.15 -9.24
C ALA A 109 -4.27 -24.08 -7.74
N GLY A 110 -3.29 -24.28 -6.85
CA GLY A 110 -3.45 -24.17 -5.40
C GLY A 110 -3.85 -22.76 -4.99
N THR A 111 -3.05 -21.76 -5.38
CA THR A 111 -3.27 -20.34 -5.08
C THR A 111 -4.61 -19.86 -5.65
N PHE A 112 -4.93 -20.23 -6.89
CA PHE A 112 -6.22 -19.94 -7.53
C PHE A 112 -7.38 -20.48 -6.69
N SER A 113 -7.31 -21.75 -6.29
CA SER A 113 -8.38 -22.42 -5.55
C SER A 113 -8.56 -21.79 -4.17
N ALA A 114 -7.46 -21.55 -3.44
CA ALA A 114 -7.49 -20.91 -2.13
C ALA A 114 -8.13 -19.52 -2.18
N PHE A 115 -7.69 -18.68 -3.13
CA PHE A 115 -8.25 -17.33 -3.29
C PHE A 115 -9.72 -17.37 -3.74
N ALA A 116 -10.07 -18.25 -4.69
CA ALA A 116 -11.44 -18.40 -5.16
C ALA A 116 -12.40 -18.78 -4.03
N ILE A 117 -11.99 -19.70 -3.16
CA ILE A 117 -12.77 -20.11 -2.00
C ILE A 117 -12.91 -18.95 -1.01
N GLY A 118 -11.81 -18.27 -0.67
CA GLY A 118 -11.81 -17.12 0.23
C GLY A 118 -12.73 -16.00 -0.27
N PHE A 119 -12.64 -15.67 -1.55
CA PHE A 119 -13.47 -14.62 -2.14
C PHE A 119 -14.95 -15.04 -2.25
N ALA A 120 -15.23 -16.30 -2.62
CA ALA A 120 -16.59 -16.84 -2.59
C ALA A 120 -17.18 -16.82 -1.16
N LEU A 121 -16.37 -17.12 -0.14
CA LEU A 121 -16.78 -17.05 1.26
C LEU A 121 -17.18 -15.63 1.67
N VAL A 122 -16.42 -14.61 1.26
CA VAL A 122 -16.78 -13.19 1.48
C VAL A 122 -18.16 -12.89 0.89
N LEU A 123 -18.42 -13.31 -0.36
CA LEU A 123 -19.70 -13.06 -1.03
C LEU A 123 -20.86 -13.82 -0.36
N VAL A 124 -20.64 -15.07 0.08
CA VAL A 124 -21.63 -15.86 0.81
C VAL A 124 -21.94 -15.23 2.17
N LEU A 125 -20.93 -14.77 2.91
CA LEU A 125 -21.11 -14.10 4.20
C LEU A 125 -21.87 -12.79 4.05
N LEU A 126 -21.59 -12.01 3.01
CA LEU A 126 -22.35 -10.79 2.69
C LEU A 126 -23.82 -11.12 2.34
N GLY A 127 -24.06 -12.18 1.56
CA GLY A 127 -25.42 -12.65 1.26
C GLY A 127 -26.18 -13.06 2.51
N ARG A 128 -25.55 -13.83 3.40
CA ARG A 128 -26.14 -14.23 4.69
C ARG A 128 -26.45 -13.05 5.59
N TYR A 129 -25.54 -12.08 5.66
CA TYR A 129 -25.74 -10.87 6.45
C TYR A 129 -26.94 -10.04 5.95
N ARG A 130 -27.12 -10.00 4.62
CA ARG A 130 -28.26 -9.34 3.99
C ARG A 130 -29.59 -10.02 4.32
N GLU A 131 -29.63 -11.36 4.30
CA GLU A 131 -30.84 -12.15 4.59
C GLU A 131 -31.19 -12.17 6.08
N ARG A 132 -30.17 -12.29 6.95
CA ARG A 132 -30.32 -12.38 8.40
C ARG A 132 -29.71 -11.14 9.01
N ARG A 133 -30.55 -10.15 9.35
CA ARG A 133 -30.11 -9.08 10.25
C ARG A 133 -29.66 -9.74 11.56
N PRO A 134 -28.39 -9.63 11.95
CA PRO A 134 -27.90 -10.27 13.16
C PRO A 134 -28.69 -9.77 14.37
N ALA A 135 -28.94 -10.65 15.33
CA ALA A 135 -29.52 -10.28 16.62
C ALA A 135 -28.64 -9.20 17.29
N ALA A 136 -29.27 -8.32 18.08
CA ALA A 136 -28.57 -7.26 18.79
C ALA A 136 -27.60 -7.84 19.83
N GLY A 137 -26.33 -7.97 19.46
CA GLY A 137 -25.23 -8.34 20.36
C GLY A 137 -24.44 -7.13 20.86
N ARG A 138 -23.50 -7.36 21.78
CA ARG A 138 -22.64 -6.30 22.36
C ARG A 138 -21.96 -5.41 21.32
N ALA A 139 -21.45 -6.00 20.23
CA ALA A 139 -20.81 -5.26 19.14
C ALA A 139 -21.79 -4.32 18.40
N ALA A 140 -23.05 -4.73 18.23
CA ALA A 140 -24.07 -3.90 17.61
C ALA A 140 -24.47 -2.73 18.54
N SER A 141 -24.57 -3.00 19.85
CA SER A 141 -24.84 -1.95 20.85
C SER A 141 -23.71 -0.92 20.92
N LEU A 142 -22.44 -1.36 20.89
CA LEU A 142 -21.28 -0.46 20.84
C LEU A 142 -21.31 0.41 19.59
N LEU A 143 -21.55 -0.20 18.43
CA LEU A 143 -21.63 0.53 17.16
C LEU A 143 -22.75 1.59 17.19
N GLU A 144 -23.91 1.24 17.74
CA GLU A 144 -25.03 2.18 17.86
C GLU A 144 -24.71 3.31 18.85
N ALA A 145 -24.00 3.02 19.93
CA ALA A 145 -23.50 4.05 20.85
C ALA A 145 -22.52 5.02 20.16
N VAL A 146 -21.60 4.49 19.36
CA VAL A 146 -20.66 5.31 18.55
C VAL A 146 -21.42 6.18 17.55
N ARG A 147 -22.45 5.63 16.90
CA ARG A 147 -23.28 6.35 15.93
C ARG A 147 -24.04 7.52 16.55
N ARG A 148 -24.48 7.40 17.80
CA ARG A 148 -25.29 8.43 18.49
C ARG A 148 -24.47 9.41 19.30
N GLY A 149 -23.29 9.05 19.78
CA GLY A 149 -22.57 9.83 20.80
C GLY A 149 -21.77 11.03 20.28
N GLY A 150 -21.81 11.33 18.98
CA GLY A 150 -21.22 12.56 18.41
C GLY A 150 -19.75 12.75 18.81
N TRP A 151 -19.41 13.90 19.38
CA TRP A 151 -18.03 14.20 19.83
C TRP A 151 -17.55 13.28 20.96
N ARG A 152 -18.44 12.80 21.84
CA ARG A 152 -18.08 11.88 22.94
C ARG A 152 -17.61 10.55 22.40
N SER A 153 -18.25 10.06 21.34
CA SER A 153 -17.82 8.85 20.63
C SER A 153 -16.48 9.03 19.94
N PHE A 154 -16.23 10.20 19.32
CA PHE A 154 -14.93 10.52 18.75
C PHE A 154 -13.83 10.50 19.82
N ALA A 155 -14.04 11.17 20.96
CA ALA A 155 -13.07 11.19 22.07
C ALA A 155 -12.82 9.79 22.66
N ALA A 156 -13.87 8.97 22.79
CA ALA A 156 -13.74 7.58 23.24
C ALA A 156 -12.93 6.73 22.26
N LEU A 157 -13.18 6.85 20.95
CA LEU A 157 -12.42 6.14 19.92
C LEU A 157 -10.95 6.59 19.91
N LEU A 158 -10.70 7.90 20.01
CA LEU A 158 -9.37 8.45 20.14
C LEU A 158 -8.65 7.85 21.35
N GLY A 159 -9.29 7.86 22.53
CA GLY A 159 -8.72 7.29 23.75
C GLY A 159 -8.40 5.80 23.63
N VAL A 160 -9.30 5.00 23.02
CA VAL A 160 -9.04 3.58 22.78
C VAL A 160 -7.82 3.40 21.88
N ILE A 161 -7.71 4.12 20.76
CA ILE A 161 -6.58 3.98 19.85
C ILE A 161 -5.28 4.42 20.54
N LEU A 162 -5.30 5.52 21.30
CA LEU A 162 -4.14 6.00 22.07
C LEU A 162 -3.64 4.95 23.05
N VAL A 163 -4.52 4.24 23.77
CA VAL A 163 -4.12 3.16 24.67
C VAL A 163 -3.30 2.08 23.94
N PHE A 164 -3.66 1.75 22.70
CA PHE A 164 -2.88 0.82 21.89
C PHE A 164 -1.58 1.42 21.31
N ARG A 165 -1.45 2.75 21.27
CA ARG A 165 -0.21 3.43 20.79
C ARG A 165 0.79 3.69 21.90
N LEU A 166 0.33 3.81 23.15
CA LEU A 166 1.18 4.04 24.31
C LEU A 166 2.33 3.02 24.45
N PRO A 167 2.12 1.70 24.26
CA PRO A 167 3.23 0.74 24.31
C PRO A 167 4.34 1.04 23.31
N TYR A 168 4.00 1.45 22.08
CA TYR A 168 5.00 1.85 21.07
C TYR A 168 5.73 3.12 21.49
N LEU A 169 5.00 4.13 21.99
CA LEU A 169 5.64 5.38 22.42
C LEU A 169 6.57 5.17 23.62
N ILE A 170 6.23 4.28 24.54
CA ILE A 170 7.05 3.95 25.72
C ILE A 170 8.30 3.17 25.30
N LEU A 171 8.15 2.16 24.45
CA LEU A 171 9.27 1.30 24.04
C LEU A 171 10.28 2.01 23.13
N TRP A 172 9.82 2.95 22.30
CA TRP A 172 10.65 3.76 21.41
C TRP A 172 10.74 5.22 21.85
N TRP A 173 10.65 5.50 23.15
CA TRP A 173 10.87 6.86 23.65
C TRP A 173 12.29 7.35 23.27
N PRO A 174 12.48 8.60 22.80
CA PRO A 174 11.48 9.67 22.61
C PRO A 174 10.68 9.58 21.29
N GLY A 175 11.14 8.77 20.35
CA GLY A 175 10.52 8.51 19.06
C GLY A 175 11.54 7.80 18.17
N ILE A 176 11.12 7.42 16.96
CA ILE A 176 12.03 6.81 15.98
C ILE A 176 12.40 7.84 14.93
N VAL A 177 13.69 8.12 14.76
CA VAL A 177 14.21 9.01 13.70
C VAL A 177 14.93 8.16 12.64
N PRO A 178 14.30 7.88 11.49
CA PRO A 178 14.94 7.13 10.41
C PRO A 178 15.97 7.98 9.66
N PHE A 179 16.84 7.32 8.91
CA PHE A 179 17.87 7.93 8.07
C PHE A 179 17.34 9.09 7.20
N ASP A 180 16.22 8.89 6.50
CA ASP A 180 15.64 9.93 5.62
C ASP A 180 15.33 11.23 6.34
N THR A 181 14.92 11.16 7.60
CA THR A 181 14.50 12.35 8.35
C THR A 181 15.69 13.22 8.71
N PHE A 182 16.92 12.67 8.76
CA PHE A 182 18.14 13.44 9.01
C PHE A 182 18.40 14.51 7.97
N ARG A 183 17.88 14.35 6.75
CA ARG A 183 17.94 15.39 5.72
C ARG A 183 17.12 16.63 6.12
N SER A 184 15.95 16.45 6.74
CA SER A 184 15.19 17.56 7.33
C SER A 184 15.90 18.16 8.55
N TYR A 185 16.58 17.34 9.36
CA TYR A 185 17.40 17.84 10.48
C TYR A 185 18.61 18.65 9.99
N SER A 186 19.28 18.24 8.90
CA SER A 186 20.42 18.96 8.35
C SER A 186 20.04 20.36 7.86
N TYR A 187 18.87 20.52 7.23
CA TYR A 187 18.38 21.85 6.86
C TYR A 187 18.06 22.70 8.09
N ALA A 188 17.37 22.11 9.07
CA ALA A 188 16.99 22.81 10.30
C ALA A 188 18.20 23.26 11.15
N ARG A 189 19.33 22.54 11.06
CA ARG A 189 20.59 22.86 11.75
C ARG A 189 21.55 23.72 10.93
N GLY A 190 21.21 24.04 9.68
CA GLY A 190 22.09 24.79 8.77
C GLY A 190 23.35 24.02 8.36
N VAL A 191 23.34 22.68 8.47
CA VAL A 191 24.45 21.82 8.03
C VAL A 191 24.34 21.53 6.53
N GLY A 192 23.12 21.32 6.04
CA GLY A 192 22.83 21.13 4.62
C GLY A 192 21.97 22.27 4.08
N GLU A 193 22.08 22.52 2.78
CA GLU A 193 21.24 23.48 2.07
C GLU A 193 19.83 22.94 1.90
N TRP A 194 18.84 23.83 1.89
CA TRP A 194 17.46 23.42 1.64
C TRP A 194 17.31 22.96 0.20
N GLU A 195 16.69 21.81 -0.01
CA GLU A 195 16.38 21.29 -1.35
C GLU A 195 14.96 20.72 -1.38
N GLN A 196 14.35 20.71 -2.57
CA GLN A 196 12.97 20.24 -2.78
C GLN A 196 12.87 18.71 -2.93
N TYR A 197 14.00 17.99 -2.79
CA TYR A 197 14.00 16.53 -2.71
C TYR A 197 13.12 16.06 -1.53
N GLU A 198 13.30 16.68 -0.36
CA GLU A 198 12.37 16.52 0.75
C GLU A 198 11.19 17.50 0.65
N PRO A 199 9.97 17.10 1.02
CA PRO A 199 8.87 18.03 1.14
C PRO A 199 9.21 19.10 2.19
N VAL A 200 9.47 20.33 1.73
CA VAL A 200 9.81 21.49 2.58
C VAL A 200 8.82 21.66 3.73
N GLY A 201 7.54 21.39 3.51
CA GLY A 201 6.52 21.39 4.56
C GLY A 201 6.79 20.44 5.72
N HIS A 202 7.22 19.21 5.43
CA HIS A 202 7.65 18.28 6.47
C HIS A 202 8.94 18.74 7.16
N SER A 203 9.91 19.25 6.39
CA SER A 203 11.16 19.78 6.96
C SER A 203 10.93 20.97 7.90
N LEU A 204 9.96 21.84 7.59
CA LEU A 204 9.53 22.92 8.48
C LEU A 204 8.88 22.40 9.76
N LEU A 205 8.13 21.29 9.71
CA LEU A 205 7.60 20.66 10.93
C LEU A 205 8.74 20.14 11.82
N VAL A 206 9.73 19.47 11.23
CA VAL A 206 10.92 19.01 11.95
C VAL A 206 11.70 20.18 12.56
N ALA A 207 11.90 21.26 11.80
CA ALA A 207 12.55 22.47 12.28
C ALA A 207 11.79 23.12 13.44
N ALA A 208 10.45 23.21 13.34
CA ALA A 208 9.61 23.77 14.40
C ALA A 208 9.67 22.92 15.68
N MET A 209 9.63 21.59 15.57
CA MET A 209 9.72 20.69 16.73
C MET A 209 11.07 20.83 17.45
N GLN A 210 12.17 20.94 16.70
CA GLN A 210 13.48 21.21 17.27
C GLN A 210 13.56 22.57 17.94
N ALA A 211 13.05 23.63 17.29
CA ALA A 211 13.05 24.97 17.83
C ALA A 211 12.26 25.05 19.16
N ILE A 212 11.11 24.38 19.23
CA ILE A 212 10.32 24.29 20.47
C ILE A 212 11.06 23.52 21.55
N GLY A 213 11.66 22.36 21.22
CA GLY A 213 12.45 21.57 22.16
C GLY A 213 13.62 22.36 22.76
N ALA A 214 14.33 23.12 21.92
CA ALA A 214 15.40 24.01 22.35
C ALA A 214 14.88 25.17 23.22
N ALA A 215 13.82 25.86 22.79
CA ALA A 215 13.24 26.99 23.51
C ALA A 215 12.72 26.62 24.91
N LEU A 216 12.23 25.38 25.09
CA LEU A 216 11.75 24.87 26.37
C LEU A 216 12.84 24.18 27.21
N GLY A 217 14.08 24.11 26.71
CA GLY A 217 15.19 23.46 27.40
C GLY A 217 15.08 21.93 27.47
N TRP A 218 14.32 21.29 26.58
CA TRP A 218 14.11 19.83 26.55
C TRP A 218 15.12 19.07 25.68
N GLY A 219 15.98 19.79 24.95
CA GLY A 219 16.99 19.20 24.07
C GLY A 219 16.40 18.44 22.87
N ASP A 220 17.24 17.64 22.23
CA ASP A 220 16.88 16.88 21.02
C ASP A 220 15.83 15.81 21.31
N ALA A 221 16.02 15.05 22.39
CA ALA A 221 15.06 14.07 22.86
C ALA A 221 13.67 14.69 23.10
N GLY A 222 13.60 15.89 23.67
CA GLY A 222 12.33 16.61 23.86
C GLY A 222 11.67 17.03 22.55
N GLY A 223 12.46 17.53 21.59
CA GLY A 223 11.97 17.88 20.25
C GLY A 223 11.43 16.66 19.49
N VAL A 224 12.15 15.54 19.54
CA VAL A 224 11.71 14.26 18.96
C VAL A 224 10.44 13.76 19.65
N ALA A 225 10.38 13.81 20.98
CA ALA A 225 9.21 13.41 21.76
C ALA A 225 7.97 14.22 21.38
N LEU A 226 8.11 15.54 21.23
CA LEU A 226 7.03 16.40 20.77
C LEU A 226 6.52 15.96 19.39
N GLY A 227 7.43 15.68 18.45
CA GLY A 227 7.09 15.19 17.12
C GLY A 227 6.36 13.84 17.13
N ALA A 228 6.81 12.90 17.97
CA ALA A 228 6.21 11.58 18.09
C ALA A 228 4.82 11.66 18.71
N ILE A 229 4.66 12.44 19.78
CA ILE A 229 3.37 12.67 20.45
C ILE A 229 2.37 13.30 19.47
N LEU A 230 2.78 14.32 18.71
CA LEU A 230 1.92 14.95 17.71
C LEU A 230 1.50 13.97 16.62
N GLN A 231 2.38 13.08 16.17
CA GLN A 231 2.04 12.05 15.19
C GLN A 231 1.11 10.98 15.74
N VAL A 232 1.34 10.51 16.97
CA VAL A 232 0.42 9.60 17.67
C VAL A 232 -0.98 10.23 17.78
N LEU A 233 -1.07 11.51 18.16
CA LEU A 233 -2.34 12.21 18.30
C LEU A 233 -3.05 12.41 16.95
N THR A 234 -2.32 12.88 15.92
CA THR A 234 -2.90 13.18 14.60
C THR A 234 -3.34 11.92 13.85
N THR A 235 -2.52 10.86 13.87
CA THR A 235 -2.88 9.56 13.29
C THR A 235 -4.09 8.93 14.02
N SER A 236 -4.09 8.95 15.35
CA SER A 236 -5.22 8.43 16.15
C SER A 236 -6.50 9.22 15.92
N ALA A 237 -6.41 10.54 15.77
CA ALA A 237 -7.55 11.39 15.44
C ALA A 237 -8.09 11.11 14.04
N ALA A 238 -7.23 10.91 13.04
CA ALA A 238 -7.64 10.53 11.69
C ALA A 238 -8.38 9.18 11.67
N PHE A 239 -7.89 8.18 12.42
CA PHE A 239 -8.55 6.88 12.57
C PHE A 239 -9.86 6.94 13.36
N ALA A 240 -9.92 7.71 14.45
CA ALA A 240 -11.16 7.94 15.19
C ALA A 240 -12.22 8.61 14.29
N PHE A 241 -11.81 9.58 13.47
CA PHE A 241 -12.68 10.22 12.48
C PHE A 241 -13.19 9.21 11.44
N LEU A 242 -12.30 8.42 10.84
CA LEU A 242 -12.65 7.34 9.91
C LEU A 242 -13.68 6.38 10.51
N LEU A 243 -13.41 5.84 11.70
CA LEU A 243 -14.29 4.88 12.37
C LEU A 243 -15.66 5.47 12.72
N ALA A 244 -15.69 6.73 13.16
CA ALA A 244 -16.93 7.45 13.42
C ALA A 244 -17.76 7.62 12.14
N ARG A 245 -17.13 7.95 11.00
CA ARG A 245 -17.82 8.04 9.70
C ARG A 245 -18.32 6.68 9.23
N LEU A 246 -17.50 5.63 9.34
CA LEU A 246 -17.92 4.26 8.99
C LEU A 246 -19.13 3.79 9.82
N ALA A 247 -19.17 4.12 11.12
CA ALA A 247 -20.33 3.86 11.96
C ALA A 247 -21.59 4.61 11.46
N ALA A 248 -21.45 5.90 11.15
CA ALA A 248 -22.53 6.72 10.61
C ALA A 248 -23.03 6.22 9.24
N TRP A 249 -22.18 5.54 8.47
CA TRP A 249 -22.54 4.97 7.16
C TRP A 249 -23.32 3.65 7.25
N GLY A 250 -23.53 3.12 8.45
CA GLY A 250 -24.32 1.91 8.68
C GLY A 250 -23.55 0.63 8.37
N LEU A 251 -22.24 0.59 8.65
CA LEU A 251 -21.45 -0.63 8.53
C LEU A 251 -22.02 -1.75 9.41
N PRO A 252 -21.89 -3.03 9.00
CA PRO A 252 -22.05 -4.16 9.91
C PRO A 252 -21.12 -4.07 11.11
N ALA A 253 -21.62 -4.40 12.31
CA ALA A 253 -20.83 -4.37 13.54
C ALA A 253 -19.54 -5.20 13.46
N ALA A 254 -19.58 -6.39 12.85
CA ALA A 254 -18.40 -7.23 12.67
C ALA A 254 -17.31 -6.54 11.82
N VAL A 255 -17.70 -5.90 10.72
CA VAL A 255 -16.76 -5.19 9.83
C VAL A 255 -16.23 -3.93 10.50
N TRP A 256 -17.07 -3.23 11.27
CA TRP A 256 -16.63 -2.07 12.04
C TRP A 256 -15.65 -2.44 13.17
N ILE A 257 -15.89 -3.53 13.90
CA ILE A 257 -14.96 -4.04 14.91
C ILE A 257 -13.65 -4.50 14.27
N ALA A 258 -13.70 -5.18 13.13
CA ALA A 258 -12.51 -5.54 12.36
C ALA A 258 -11.73 -4.28 11.91
N SER A 259 -12.44 -3.21 11.55
CA SER A 259 -11.83 -1.92 11.19
C SER A 259 -11.13 -1.26 12.39
N LEU A 260 -11.75 -1.31 13.58
CA LEU A 260 -11.13 -0.83 14.82
C LEU A 260 -9.90 -1.67 15.18
N ALA A 261 -10.01 -2.99 15.12
CA ALA A 261 -8.90 -3.91 15.37
C ALA A 261 -7.75 -3.66 14.39
N TRP A 262 -8.04 -3.42 13.11
CA TRP A 262 -7.03 -3.09 12.10
C TRP A 262 -6.23 -1.84 12.49
N VAL A 263 -6.90 -0.71 12.76
CA VAL A 263 -6.21 0.53 13.09
C VAL A 263 -5.56 0.53 14.47
N ALA A 264 -6.01 -0.31 15.39
CA ALA A 264 -5.48 -0.39 16.75
C ALA A 264 -4.33 -1.39 16.89
N LEU A 265 -4.40 -2.55 16.22
CA LEU A 265 -3.53 -3.70 16.49
C LEU A 265 -2.49 -3.97 15.40
N VAL A 266 -2.66 -3.47 14.16
CA VAL A 266 -1.69 -3.71 13.09
C VAL A 266 -0.35 -3.05 13.44
N PRO A 267 0.75 -3.82 13.58
CA PRO A 267 2.04 -3.29 14.03
C PRO A 267 2.58 -2.19 13.12
N THR A 268 2.39 -2.30 11.81
CA THR A 268 2.75 -1.28 10.83
C THR A 268 2.18 0.09 11.19
N LEU A 269 0.91 0.14 11.57
CA LEU A 269 0.29 1.41 11.93
C LEU A 269 0.78 1.87 13.29
N GLY A 270 0.92 0.95 14.26
CA GLY A 270 1.43 1.19 15.62
C GLY A 270 2.79 1.88 15.61
N LEU A 271 3.77 1.23 14.99
CA LEU A 271 5.14 1.69 14.90
C LEU A 271 5.26 2.96 14.07
N ALA A 272 4.59 3.03 12.91
CA ALA A 272 4.61 4.25 12.09
C ALA A 272 4.12 5.49 12.85
N SER A 273 3.19 5.35 13.81
CA SER A 273 2.72 6.52 14.57
C SER A 273 3.76 7.16 15.49
N VAL A 274 4.84 6.45 15.82
CA VAL A 274 5.97 6.96 16.63
C VAL A 274 7.22 7.22 15.81
N THR A 275 7.18 6.96 14.49
CA THR A 275 8.28 7.22 13.56
C THR A 275 8.15 8.63 12.98
N ILE A 276 9.17 9.46 13.16
CA ILE A 276 9.23 10.80 12.59
C ILE A 276 9.60 10.71 11.12
N VAL A 277 8.61 10.59 10.24
CA VAL A 277 8.83 10.56 8.78
C VAL A 277 7.63 11.16 8.05
N LYS A 278 7.88 11.81 6.91
CA LYS A 278 6.88 12.48 6.05
C LYS A 278 5.65 11.63 5.70
N ASP A 279 5.81 10.32 5.61
CA ASP A 279 4.75 9.38 5.24
C ASP A 279 3.60 9.33 6.26
N VAL A 280 3.88 9.59 7.54
CA VAL A 280 2.92 9.46 8.65
C VAL A 280 1.92 10.62 8.70
N PRO A 281 2.33 11.91 8.71
CA PRO A 281 1.39 13.01 8.62
C PRO A 281 0.66 13.00 7.26
N PHE A 282 1.34 12.63 6.17
CA PHE A 282 0.71 12.43 4.86
C PHE A 282 -0.42 11.39 4.92
N THR A 283 -0.16 10.24 5.55
CA THR A 283 -1.13 9.17 5.73
C THR A 283 -2.35 9.65 6.53
N SER A 284 -2.14 10.41 7.60
CA SER A 284 -3.23 10.99 8.39
C SER A 284 -4.12 11.90 7.54
N ALA A 285 -3.50 12.79 6.76
CA ALA A 285 -4.22 13.66 5.82
C ALA A 285 -4.96 12.86 4.74
N LEU A 286 -4.37 11.78 4.21
CA LEU A 286 -4.97 10.93 3.19
C LEU A 286 -6.23 10.22 3.72
N VAL A 287 -6.17 9.66 4.94
CA VAL A 287 -7.34 9.01 5.57
C VAL A 287 -8.49 10.00 5.71
N VAL A 288 -8.21 11.23 6.16
CA VAL A 288 -9.23 12.29 6.27
C VAL A 288 -9.76 12.69 4.89
N PHE A 289 -8.89 12.88 3.91
CA PHE A 289 -9.23 13.23 2.53
C PHE A 289 -10.17 12.20 1.90
N LEU A 290 -9.79 10.92 1.91
CA LEU A 290 -10.59 9.83 1.35
C LEU A 290 -11.92 9.66 2.09
N THR A 291 -11.92 9.82 3.41
CA THR A 291 -13.15 9.75 4.22
C THR A 291 -14.12 10.88 3.84
N CYS A 292 -13.62 12.09 3.60
CA CYS A 292 -14.44 13.23 3.13
C CYS A 292 -15.00 12.98 1.73
N LEU A 293 -14.24 12.37 0.82
CA LEU A 293 -14.75 11.98 -0.50
C LEU A 293 -15.85 10.92 -0.40
N GLY A 294 -15.69 9.92 0.47
CA GLY A 294 -16.74 8.95 0.77
C GLY A 294 -18.00 9.60 1.35
N GLU A 295 -17.83 10.62 2.20
CA GLU A 295 -18.94 11.39 2.76
C GLU A 295 -19.70 12.19 1.69
N ILE A 296 -18.99 12.86 0.79
CA ILE A 296 -19.54 13.62 -0.33
C ILE A 296 -20.28 12.69 -1.30
N ALA A 297 -19.65 11.58 -1.67
CA ALA A 297 -20.18 10.63 -2.66
C ALA A 297 -21.49 9.95 -2.26
N ARG A 298 -21.76 9.86 -0.96
CA ARG A 298 -22.97 9.24 -0.41
C ARG A 298 -24.12 10.22 -0.24
N ARG A 299 -23.86 11.52 -0.22
CA ARG A 299 -24.87 12.55 0.02
C ARG A 299 -25.60 12.91 -1.26
N ARG A 300 -26.90 13.18 -1.15
CA ARG A 300 -27.67 13.79 -2.24
C ARG A 300 -27.24 15.24 -2.42
N HIS A 301 -27.36 15.74 -3.65
CA HIS A 301 -27.05 17.12 -4.00
C HIS A 301 -28.16 18.05 -3.48
N ASP A 302 -28.16 18.28 -2.17
CA ASP A 302 -29.15 19.12 -1.49
C ASP A 302 -28.46 20.36 -0.91
N ALA A 303 -29.09 21.53 -1.06
CA ALA A 303 -28.54 22.80 -0.58
C ALA A 303 -28.42 22.85 0.97
N ALA A 304 -29.23 22.04 1.68
CA ALA A 304 -29.21 21.88 3.13
C ALA A 304 -28.11 20.91 3.63
N ALA A 305 -27.31 20.32 2.73
CA ALA A 305 -26.23 19.43 3.15
C ALA A 305 -25.15 20.22 3.92
N PRO A 306 -24.64 19.69 5.05
CA PRO A 306 -23.58 20.33 5.83
C PRO A 306 -22.32 20.53 4.98
N ARG A 307 -21.68 21.68 5.20
CA ARG A 307 -20.51 22.12 4.42
C ARG A 307 -19.18 21.60 4.95
N TRP A 308 -19.17 21.01 6.16
CA TRP A 308 -17.95 20.53 6.80
C TRP A 308 -17.10 19.59 5.92
N PRO A 309 -17.66 18.62 5.14
CA PRO A 309 -16.82 17.71 4.36
C PRO A 309 -16.00 18.44 3.29
N TRP A 310 -16.51 19.55 2.77
CA TRP A 310 -15.83 20.36 1.75
C TRP A 310 -14.66 21.14 2.35
N TRP A 311 -14.86 21.75 3.52
CA TRP A 311 -13.79 22.47 4.22
C TRP A 311 -12.71 21.52 4.74
N THR A 312 -13.11 20.38 5.29
CA THR A 312 -12.17 19.33 5.73
C THR A 312 -11.44 18.73 4.53
N LEU A 313 -12.10 18.52 3.39
CA LEU A 313 -11.46 18.08 2.16
C LEU A 313 -10.43 19.09 1.67
N LEU A 314 -10.74 20.39 1.69
CA LEU A 314 -9.78 21.44 1.31
C LEU A 314 -8.55 21.41 2.24
N GLY A 315 -8.76 21.42 3.56
CA GLY A 315 -7.65 21.35 4.53
C GLY A 315 -6.78 20.09 4.34
N ALA A 316 -7.41 18.93 4.15
CA ALA A 316 -6.70 17.68 3.88
C ALA A 316 -5.96 17.72 2.53
N SER A 317 -6.52 18.36 1.50
CA SER A 317 -5.85 18.53 0.20
C SER A 317 -4.60 19.39 0.34
N LEU A 318 -4.67 20.50 1.07
CA LEU A 318 -3.51 21.35 1.35
C LEU A 318 -2.44 20.61 2.14
N ALA A 319 -2.84 19.84 3.16
CA ALA A 319 -1.92 19.02 3.92
C ALA A 319 -1.21 17.98 3.04
N LEU A 320 -1.94 17.27 2.17
CA LEU A 320 -1.34 16.29 1.25
C LEU A 320 -0.27 16.91 0.35
N LEU A 321 -0.52 18.10 -0.20
CA LEU A 321 0.41 18.83 -1.07
C LEU A 321 1.72 19.22 -0.38
N VAL A 322 1.64 19.58 0.91
CA VAL A 322 2.76 20.13 1.67
C VAL A 322 3.59 19.03 2.34
N LEU A 323 2.97 17.91 2.68
CA LEU A 323 3.60 16.84 3.46
C LEU A 323 4.36 15.83 2.60
N ARG A 324 3.97 15.63 1.33
CA ARG A 324 4.64 14.69 0.42
C ARG A 324 4.42 15.02 -1.05
N ASN A 325 5.43 14.85 -1.89
CA ASN A 325 5.36 15.11 -3.33
C ASN A 325 4.26 14.29 -4.04
N ASN A 326 4.02 13.05 -3.60
CA ASN A 326 2.91 12.21 -4.08
C ASN A 326 1.52 12.87 -3.92
N GLY A 327 1.38 13.78 -2.94
CA GLY A 327 0.13 14.49 -2.67
C GLY A 327 -0.34 15.38 -3.81
N LEU A 328 0.59 15.93 -4.61
CA LEU A 328 0.26 16.70 -5.81
C LEU A 328 -0.56 15.85 -6.79
N TYR A 329 -0.07 14.66 -7.12
CA TYR A 329 -0.76 13.76 -8.03
C TYR A 329 -2.12 13.32 -7.47
N VAL A 330 -2.16 12.93 -6.18
CA VAL A 330 -3.40 12.50 -5.52
C VAL A 330 -4.48 13.59 -5.55
N VAL A 331 -4.12 14.84 -5.28
CA VAL A 331 -5.07 15.96 -5.28
C VAL A 331 -5.44 16.36 -6.71
N VAL A 332 -4.46 16.58 -7.59
CA VAL A 332 -4.71 17.11 -8.94
C VAL A 332 -5.41 16.07 -9.82
N LEU A 333 -4.81 14.89 -9.99
CA LEU A 333 -5.40 13.84 -10.82
C LEU A 333 -6.62 13.24 -10.13
N GLY A 334 -6.56 13.01 -8.82
CA GLY A 334 -7.69 12.44 -8.08
C GLY A 334 -8.93 13.31 -8.14
N LEU A 335 -8.84 14.60 -7.75
CA LEU A 335 -10.00 15.50 -7.81
C LEU A 335 -10.42 15.82 -9.25
N GLY A 336 -9.47 15.94 -10.18
CA GLY A 336 -9.74 16.18 -11.60
C GLY A 336 -10.54 15.05 -12.24
N ILE A 337 -10.08 13.80 -12.08
CA ILE A 337 -10.79 12.60 -12.58
C ILE A 337 -12.17 12.51 -11.93
N LEU A 338 -12.28 12.74 -10.62
CA LEU A 338 -13.56 12.68 -9.93
C LEU A 338 -14.55 13.76 -10.39
N ALA A 339 -14.06 14.99 -10.63
CA ALA A 339 -14.87 16.07 -11.17
C ALA A 339 -15.35 15.75 -12.61
N ALA A 340 -14.53 15.09 -13.43
CA ALA A 340 -14.88 14.70 -14.79
C ALA A 340 -15.84 13.48 -14.84
N THR A 341 -15.75 12.56 -13.88
CA THR A 341 -16.40 11.24 -13.96
C THR A 341 -17.44 11.02 -12.84
N VAL A 342 -16.99 10.47 -11.71
CA VAL A 342 -17.79 9.89 -10.62
C VAL A 342 -18.62 10.94 -9.89
N LEU A 343 -18.05 12.11 -9.66
CA LEU A 343 -18.63 13.21 -8.89
C LEU A 343 -18.93 14.43 -9.76
N ARG A 344 -19.25 14.23 -11.05
CA ARG A 344 -19.57 15.31 -12.02
C ARG A 344 -20.64 16.30 -11.55
N ARG A 345 -21.57 15.86 -10.72
CA ARG A 345 -22.61 16.73 -10.12
C ARG A 345 -22.04 17.73 -9.11
N HIS A 346 -20.86 17.46 -8.58
CA HIS A 346 -20.12 18.33 -7.67
C HIS A 346 -18.88 18.96 -8.33
N ALA A 347 -18.72 18.83 -9.66
CA ALA A 347 -17.53 19.26 -10.39
C ALA A 347 -17.10 20.70 -10.04
N ARG A 348 -18.04 21.66 -10.03
CA ARG A 348 -17.71 23.06 -9.70
C ARG A 348 -17.04 23.24 -8.33
N ARG A 349 -17.49 22.49 -7.31
CA ARG A 349 -16.91 22.56 -5.96
C ARG A 349 -15.56 21.85 -5.90
N LEU A 350 -15.44 20.70 -6.56
CA LEU A 350 -14.18 19.95 -6.65
C LEU A 350 -13.12 20.76 -7.41
N LEU A 351 -13.48 21.38 -8.54
CA LEU A 351 -12.62 22.26 -9.31
C LEU A 351 -12.28 23.54 -8.55
N GLY A 352 -13.19 24.06 -7.72
CA GLY A 352 -12.90 25.17 -6.82
C GLY A 352 -11.85 24.81 -5.77
N ILE A 353 -11.99 23.65 -5.12
CA ILE A 353 -10.96 23.13 -4.18
C ILE A 353 -9.65 22.91 -4.92
N LEU A 354 -9.69 22.27 -6.09
CA LEU A 354 -8.51 22.04 -6.92
C LEU A 354 -7.81 23.36 -7.29
N GLY A 355 -8.56 24.38 -7.71
CA GLY A 355 -8.01 25.69 -8.04
C GLY A 355 -7.33 26.34 -6.85
N VAL A 356 -7.97 26.34 -5.67
CA VAL A 356 -7.36 26.84 -4.43
C VAL A 356 -6.11 26.03 -4.06
N SER A 357 -6.17 24.71 -4.19
CA SER A 357 -5.05 23.80 -3.92
C SER A 357 -3.87 24.03 -4.86
N ILE A 358 -4.10 24.25 -6.16
CA ILE A 358 -3.05 24.57 -7.14
C ILE A 358 -2.42 25.92 -6.83
N VAL A 359 -3.23 26.95 -6.54
CA VAL A 359 -2.71 28.28 -6.17
C VAL A 359 -1.88 28.18 -4.89
N ALA A 360 -2.37 27.47 -3.87
CA ALA A 360 -1.62 27.26 -2.64
C ALA A 360 -0.31 26.49 -2.87
N TYR A 361 -0.33 25.45 -3.71
CA TYR A 361 0.87 24.72 -4.09
C TYR A 361 1.86 25.60 -4.86
N ALA A 362 1.40 26.43 -5.79
CA ALA A 362 2.26 27.36 -6.53
C ALA A 362 2.92 28.41 -5.61
N LEU A 363 2.17 28.91 -4.62
CA LEU A 363 2.72 29.82 -3.59
C LEU A 363 3.73 29.11 -2.67
N TYR A 364 3.48 27.84 -2.35
CA TYR A 364 4.36 27.00 -1.56
C TYR A 364 5.65 26.63 -2.32
N ALA A 365 5.53 26.12 -3.55
CA ALA A 365 6.63 25.60 -4.34
C ALA A 365 7.46 26.68 -5.07
N GLY A 366 6.95 27.93 -5.15
CA GLY A 366 7.65 29.06 -5.76
C GLY A 366 8.12 30.08 -4.71
N PRO A 367 7.29 31.06 -4.32
CA PRO A 367 7.69 32.12 -3.40
C PRO A 367 8.26 31.64 -2.07
N LEU A 368 7.65 30.65 -1.42
CA LEU A 368 8.11 30.20 -0.10
C LEU A 368 9.43 29.44 -0.17
N THR A 369 9.57 28.51 -1.12
CA THR A 369 10.84 27.78 -1.35
C THR A 369 11.95 28.74 -1.76
N ALA A 370 11.68 29.71 -2.65
CA ALA A 370 12.65 30.74 -3.03
C ALA A 370 13.07 31.61 -1.84
N ALA A 371 12.12 32.01 -0.97
CA ALA A 371 12.42 32.75 0.25
C ALA A 371 13.27 31.96 1.26
N LEU A 372 13.20 30.62 1.22
CA LEU A 372 14.02 29.72 2.02
C LEU A 372 15.37 29.37 1.35
N GLY A 373 15.62 29.84 0.12
CA GLY A 373 16.79 29.47 -0.66
C GLY A 373 16.80 27.99 -1.06
N ALA A 374 15.63 27.36 -1.19
CA ALA A 374 15.54 25.93 -1.45
C ALA A 374 15.78 25.58 -2.92
N GLU A 375 16.83 24.81 -3.20
CA GLU A 375 17.19 24.37 -4.54
C GLU A 375 16.29 23.23 -5.06
N PRO A 376 16.09 23.08 -6.38
CA PRO A 376 15.43 21.90 -6.93
C PRO A 376 16.17 20.61 -6.56
N GLY A 377 15.43 19.54 -6.28
CA GLY A 377 16.04 18.22 -6.06
C GLY A 377 16.66 17.66 -7.37
N PRO A 378 17.51 16.62 -7.28
CA PRO A 378 18.15 16.01 -8.44
C PRO A 378 17.11 15.53 -9.48
N PRO A 379 17.21 15.94 -10.75
CA PRO A 379 16.17 15.61 -11.73
C PRO A 379 16.04 14.12 -12.03
N ALA A 380 17.11 13.33 -11.92
CA ALA A 380 17.10 11.88 -12.17
C ALA A 380 16.16 11.11 -11.23
N GLU A 381 15.81 11.67 -10.07
CA GLU A 381 14.88 11.05 -9.12
C GLU A 381 13.48 10.79 -9.70
N SER A 382 13.10 11.55 -10.73
CA SER A 382 11.83 11.33 -11.45
C SER A 382 11.90 10.20 -12.49
N TRP A 383 13.08 9.62 -12.73
CA TRP A 383 13.37 8.69 -13.82
C TRP A 383 13.74 7.28 -13.34
N SER A 384 13.26 6.89 -12.15
CA SER A 384 13.54 5.58 -11.53
C SER A 384 13.25 4.41 -12.47
N VAL A 385 12.08 4.38 -13.12
CA VAL A 385 11.70 3.28 -14.02
C VAL A 385 12.57 3.25 -15.30
N PRO A 386 12.72 4.36 -16.04
CA PRO A 386 13.59 4.36 -17.23
C PRO A 386 15.05 4.01 -16.92
N ILE A 387 15.65 4.55 -15.85
CA ILE A 387 17.04 4.24 -15.48
C ILE A 387 17.20 2.74 -15.17
N GLN A 388 16.26 2.14 -14.44
CA GLN A 388 16.26 0.70 -14.18
C GLN A 388 16.15 -0.14 -15.46
N GLN A 389 15.33 0.29 -16.42
CA GLN A 389 15.20 -0.40 -17.70
C GLN A 389 16.51 -0.33 -18.50
N VAL A 390 17.18 0.83 -18.53
CA VAL A 390 18.48 0.97 -19.20
C VAL A 390 19.51 0.05 -18.55
N ALA A 391 19.62 0.07 -17.22
CA ALA A 391 20.56 -0.79 -16.48
C ALA A 391 20.30 -2.28 -16.71
N ARG A 392 19.03 -2.72 -16.72
CA ARG A 392 18.66 -4.11 -17.03
C ARG A 392 18.97 -4.49 -18.47
N ILE A 393 18.67 -3.62 -19.45
CA ILE A 393 18.96 -3.90 -20.86
C ILE A 393 20.47 -4.03 -21.08
N ALA A 394 21.28 -3.14 -20.48
CA ALA A 394 22.73 -3.26 -20.53
C ALA A 394 23.22 -4.58 -19.89
N ALA A 395 22.68 -4.96 -18.73
CA ALA A 395 23.00 -6.23 -18.08
C ALA A 395 22.74 -7.45 -18.98
N ASP A 396 21.60 -7.47 -19.66
CA ASP A 396 21.16 -8.62 -20.46
C ASP A 396 21.76 -8.62 -21.88
N HIS A 397 22.03 -7.45 -22.46
CA HIS A 397 22.20 -7.28 -23.91
C HIS A 397 23.34 -6.33 -24.32
N HIS A 398 24.30 -5.97 -23.45
CA HIS A 398 25.40 -5.05 -23.82
C HIS A 398 26.15 -5.46 -25.11
N ASP A 399 26.34 -6.76 -25.35
CA ASP A 399 26.98 -7.31 -26.55
C ASP A 399 26.17 -7.14 -27.85
N GLU A 400 24.86 -6.86 -27.74
CA GLU A 400 23.92 -6.72 -28.85
C GLU A 400 23.60 -5.25 -29.17
N LEU A 401 24.09 -4.31 -28.35
CA LEU A 401 23.81 -2.88 -28.53
C LEU A 401 24.49 -2.34 -29.80
N THR A 402 23.74 -1.50 -30.53
CA THR A 402 24.33 -0.70 -31.61
C THR A 402 25.28 0.36 -31.04
N PRO A 403 26.24 0.89 -31.82
CA PRO A 403 27.13 1.95 -31.33
C PRO A 403 26.39 3.16 -30.75
N ALA A 404 25.29 3.58 -31.36
CA ALA A 404 24.49 4.71 -30.87
C ALA A 404 23.78 4.41 -29.53
N GLN A 405 23.35 3.17 -29.32
CA GLN A 405 22.76 2.73 -28.06
C GLN A 405 23.81 2.62 -26.97
N TRP A 406 24.99 2.14 -27.32
CA TRP A 406 26.13 2.03 -26.43
C TRP A 406 26.57 3.43 -25.95
N ASP A 407 26.76 4.36 -26.88
CA ASP A 407 27.06 5.77 -26.58
C ASP A 407 25.96 6.41 -25.71
N PHE A 408 24.69 6.05 -25.93
CA PHE A 408 23.59 6.52 -25.09
C PHE A 408 23.71 5.99 -23.65
N VAL A 409 23.95 4.70 -23.45
CA VAL A 409 24.10 4.12 -22.09
C VAL A 409 25.27 4.76 -21.36
N ASP A 410 26.42 4.89 -22.02
CA ASP A 410 27.60 5.55 -21.46
C ASP A 410 27.35 7.03 -21.17
N SER A 411 26.52 7.70 -21.96
CA SER A 411 26.12 9.07 -21.67
C SER A 411 25.17 9.18 -20.48
N VAL A 412 24.52 8.10 -20.03
CA VAL A 412 23.54 8.09 -18.93
C VAL A 412 24.22 8.01 -17.56
N PHE A 413 25.31 7.26 -17.48
CA PHE A 413 26.05 6.90 -16.28
C PHE A 413 27.37 7.69 -16.22
N ASP A 414 27.98 7.83 -15.05
CA ASP A 414 29.22 8.60 -14.84
C ASP A 414 30.41 7.66 -14.56
N GLU A 415 30.29 6.88 -13.50
CA GLU A 415 31.29 5.88 -13.09
C GLU A 415 31.17 4.59 -13.91
N TYR A 416 29.97 4.27 -14.37
CA TYR A 416 29.67 3.01 -15.06
C TYR A 416 29.46 3.22 -16.56
N ASP A 417 29.82 2.20 -17.33
CA ASP A 417 29.58 2.09 -18.77
C ASP A 417 28.55 0.99 -19.06
N ALA A 418 28.22 0.80 -20.33
CA ALA A 418 27.30 -0.24 -20.77
C ALA A 418 27.69 -1.67 -20.36
N THR A 419 28.97 -1.94 -20.07
CA THR A 419 29.45 -3.27 -19.67
C THR A 419 29.42 -3.49 -18.15
N THR A 420 29.46 -2.42 -17.37
CA THR A 420 29.63 -2.47 -15.91
C THR A 420 28.35 -2.11 -15.15
N ILE A 421 27.48 -1.27 -15.70
CA ILE A 421 26.24 -0.85 -15.01
C ILE A 421 25.34 -2.04 -14.63
N GLY A 422 25.37 -3.11 -15.42
CA GLY A 422 24.58 -4.31 -15.14
C GLY A 422 24.92 -4.98 -13.81
N ALA A 423 26.15 -4.84 -13.30
CA ALA A 423 26.56 -5.37 -12.00
C ALA A 423 25.94 -4.61 -10.82
N HIS A 424 25.47 -3.39 -11.06
CA HIS A 424 24.82 -2.51 -10.08
C HIS A 424 23.29 -2.48 -10.24
N TYR A 425 22.74 -3.24 -11.19
CA TYR A 425 21.30 -3.41 -11.32
C TYR A 425 20.76 -4.26 -10.16
N GLU A 426 19.91 -3.64 -9.34
CA GLU A 426 19.14 -4.33 -8.32
C GLU A 426 17.66 -4.36 -8.72
N PRO A 427 17.04 -5.54 -8.90
CA PRO A 427 15.66 -5.60 -9.42
C PRO A 427 14.62 -4.90 -8.53
N GLY A 428 14.85 -4.86 -7.22
CA GLY A 428 13.92 -4.32 -6.23
C GLY A 428 14.12 -2.84 -5.88
N ILE A 429 15.23 -2.21 -6.29
CA ILE A 429 15.57 -0.83 -5.92
C ILE A 429 16.39 -0.15 -7.01
N SER A 430 16.03 1.10 -7.31
CA SER A 430 16.70 1.91 -8.35
C SER A 430 17.84 2.79 -7.84
N ASP A 431 18.03 2.88 -6.53
CA ASP A 431 18.98 3.82 -5.92
C ASP A 431 20.43 3.62 -6.39
N PRO A 432 20.99 2.40 -6.54
CA PRO A 432 22.34 2.21 -7.05
C PRO A 432 22.56 2.81 -8.45
N ALA A 433 21.72 2.45 -9.42
CA ALA A 433 21.83 2.96 -10.79
C ALA A 433 21.51 4.46 -10.89
N LYS A 434 20.55 4.95 -10.11
CA LYS A 434 20.21 6.39 -10.08
C LYS A 434 21.32 7.24 -9.46
N ALA A 435 22.01 6.74 -8.43
CA ALA A 435 23.05 7.50 -7.74
C ALA A 435 24.15 7.92 -8.73
N ASP A 436 24.54 7.00 -9.61
CA ASP A 436 25.49 7.26 -10.67
C ASP A 436 24.90 8.16 -11.79
N ALA A 437 23.68 7.84 -12.25
CA ALA A 437 23.01 8.67 -13.27
C ALA A 437 22.81 10.13 -12.85
N ASN A 438 22.65 10.39 -11.54
CA ASN A 438 22.53 11.75 -10.98
C ASN A 438 23.79 12.59 -11.21
N ALA A 439 24.98 11.99 -11.19
CA ALA A 439 26.26 12.71 -11.35
C ALA A 439 26.39 13.35 -12.75
N ASN A 440 25.87 12.66 -13.78
CA ASN A 440 25.97 13.09 -15.18
C ASN A 440 24.65 13.70 -15.73
N TRP A 441 23.61 13.86 -14.90
CA TRP A 441 22.29 14.28 -15.38
C TRP A 441 22.24 15.72 -15.93
N GLY A 442 23.15 16.59 -15.49
CA GLY A 442 23.20 18.01 -15.89
C GLY A 442 23.54 18.25 -17.37
N GLU A 443 24.12 17.25 -18.05
CA GLU A 443 24.65 17.40 -19.41
C GLU A 443 23.65 17.05 -20.52
N ARG A 444 22.48 16.49 -20.17
CA ARG A 444 21.50 15.97 -21.14
C ARG A 444 20.15 16.67 -21.09
N SER A 445 19.53 16.84 -22.26
CA SER A 445 18.13 17.25 -22.33
C SER A 445 17.17 16.07 -22.07
N THR A 446 15.96 16.37 -21.59
CA THR A 446 14.92 15.34 -21.41
C THR A 446 14.55 14.65 -22.73
N LEU A 447 14.63 15.36 -23.85
CA LEU A 447 14.29 14.79 -25.16
C LEU A 447 15.34 13.77 -25.63
N GLU A 448 16.62 14.08 -25.44
CA GLU A 448 17.72 13.15 -25.73
C GLU A 448 17.59 11.88 -24.90
N PHE A 449 17.36 12.02 -23.59
CA PHE A 449 17.16 10.86 -22.71
C PHE A 449 15.97 10.00 -23.13
N VAL A 450 14.80 10.61 -23.37
CA VAL A 450 13.61 9.87 -23.80
C VAL A 450 13.83 9.20 -25.16
N GLY A 451 14.54 9.86 -26.08
CA GLY A 451 14.86 9.31 -27.40
C GLY A 451 15.69 8.03 -27.31
N GLY A 452 16.84 8.08 -26.62
CA GLY A 452 17.71 6.92 -26.44
C GLY A 452 17.07 5.80 -25.62
N TRP A 453 16.34 6.17 -24.57
CA TRP A 453 15.60 5.20 -23.75
C TRP A 453 14.52 4.45 -24.56
N LEU A 454 13.73 5.17 -25.37
CA LEU A 454 12.71 4.53 -26.22
C LEU A 454 13.32 3.62 -27.28
N ASP A 455 14.47 4.00 -27.84
CA ASP A 455 15.19 3.16 -28.80
C ASP A 455 15.65 1.84 -28.16
N LEU A 456 16.26 1.90 -26.97
CA LEU A 456 16.64 0.71 -26.19
C LEU A 456 15.42 -0.18 -25.85
N VAL A 457 14.34 0.43 -25.33
CA VAL A 457 13.14 -0.32 -24.93
C VAL A 457 12.44 -0.95 -26.15
N ALA A 458 12.43 -0.28 -27.29
CA ALA A 458 11.85 -0.82 -28.52
C ALA A 458 12.65 -2.01 -29.06
N ALA A 459 13.98 -1.99 -28.93
CA ALA A 459 14.85 -3.10 -29.29
C ALA A 459 14.76 -4.28 -28.29
N HIS A 460 14.66 -3.99 -26.99
CA HIS A 460 14.69 -4.99 -25.90
C HIS A 460 13.46 -4.90 -24.98
N PRO A 461 12.23 -5.11 -25.49
CA PRO A 461 11.01 -4.87 -24.73
C PRO A 461 10.81 -5.84 -23.56
N LEU A 462 11.34 -7.07 -23.65
CA LEU A 462 11.19 -8.07 -22.58
C LEU A 462 11.96 -7.65 -21.32
N SER A 463 13.24 -7.29 -21.45
CA SER A 463 14.07 -6.79 -20.34
C SER A 463 13.48 -5.54 -19.71
N ALA A 464 12.92 -4.62 -20.52
CA ALA A 464 12.23 -3.44 -20.00
C ALA A 464 10.98 -3.79 -19.17
N VAL A 465 10.17 -4.75 -19.63
CA VAL A 465 9.00 -5.25 -18.91
C VAL A 465 9.42 -5.95 -17.62
N GLU A 466 10.45 -6.81 -17.67
CA GLU A 466 10.99 -7.51 -16.50
C GLU A 466 11.49 -6.52 -15.44
N ALA A 467 12.31 -5.54 -15.83
CA ALA A 467 12.79 -4.49 -14.93
C ALA A 467 11.64 -3.75 -14.24
N THR A 468 10.60 -3.39 -15.01
CA THR A 468 9.43 -2.68 -14.47
C THR A 468 8.63 -3.54 -13.50
N LEU A 469 8.41 -4.81 -13.84
CA LEU A 469 7.65 -5.72 -12.99
C LEU A 469 8.44 -6.05 -11.72
N ALA A 470 9.75 -6.28 -11.81
CA ALA A 470 10.61 -6.52 -10.66
C ALA A 470 10.65 -5.30 -9.71
N GLY A 471 10.82 -4.10 -10.28
CA GLY A 471 10.82 -2.84 -9.54
C GLY A 471 9.51 -2.52 -8.83
N THR A 472 8.43 -3.24 -9.13
CA THR A 472 7.10 -3.02 -8.52
C THR A 472 6.49 -4.24 -7.84
N VAL A 473 7.12 -5.42 -7.95
CA VAL A 473 6.56 -6.71 -7.51
C VAL A 473 6.10 -6.72 -6.05
N GLY A 474 6.84 -6.04 -5.17
CA GLY A 474 6.53 -5.95 -3.74
C GLY A 474 5.19 -5.25 -3.43
N TYR A 475 4.63 -4.46 -4.36
CA TYR A 475 3.36 -3.77 -4.17
C TYR A 475 2.12 -4.58 -4.54
N TRP A 476 2.25 -5.61 -5.39
CA TRP A 476 1.08 -6.32 -5.93
C TRP A 476 1.16 -7.84 -5.81
N ALA A 477 2.35 -8.43 -5.69
CA ALA A 477 2.48 -9.85 -5.43
C ALA A 477 2.24 -10.15 -3.94
N PRO A 478 1.29 -11.02 -3.58
CA PRO A 478 0.89 -11.25 -2.18
C PRO A 478 2.03 -11.81 -1.32
N GLY A 479 2.91 -12.64 -1.88
CA GLY A 479 4.04 -13.24 -1.19
C GLY A 479 5.34 -12.44 -1.26
N ALA A 480 5.42 -11.39 -2.08
CA ALA A 480 6.65 -10.66 -2.31
C ALA A 480 7.11 -9.91 -1.04
N PRO A 481 8.42 -9.83 -0.78
CA PRO A 481 8.94 -9.08 0.35
C PRO A 481 8.71 -7.59 0.24
N SER A 482 8.44 -6.98 1.39
CA SER A 482 8.65 -5.55 1.56
C SER A 482 10.14 -5.32 1.65
N TYR A 483 10.69 -4.48 0.77
CA TYR A 483 12.12 -4.15 0.77
C TYR A 483 12.57 -3.54 2.11
N ASP A 484 11.83 -2.55 2.63
CA ASP A 484 12.23 -1.81 3.85
C ASP A 484 11.78 -2.44 5.18
N GLY A 485 10.96 -3.49 5.15
CA GLY A 485 10.26 -3.99 6.35
C GLY A 485 9.54 -2.89 7.15
N LEU A 486 9.50 -3.03 8.47
CA LEU A 486 9.03 -1.99 9.40
C LEU A 486 10.22 -1.14 9.89
N ILE A 487 10.04 0.18 9.98
CA ILE A 487 11.05 1.08 10.54
C ILE A 487 10.98 1.04 12.07
N TYR A 488 11.79 0.19 12.71
CA TYR A 488 11.88 0.09 14.18
C TYR A 488 13.21 0.58 14.77
N MET A 489 14.17 1.01 13.94
CA MET A 489 15.47 1.51 14.39
C MET A 489 15.59 3.02 14.21
N SER A 490 16.15 3.68 15.22
CA SER A 490 16.51 5.10 15.18
C SER A 490 17.99 5.27 14.89
N HIS A 491 18.32 6.33 14.17
CA HIS A 491 19.69 6.82 14.02
C HIS A 491 19.86 8.06 14.91
N ASN A 492 21.09 8.35 15.33
CA ASN A 492 21.43 9.56 16.08
C ASN A 492 22.55 10.38 15.43
N ASP A 493 23.30 9.80 14.49
CA ASP A 493 24.39 10.49 13.81
C ASP A 493 24.37 10.17 12.32
N VAL A 494 23.93 11.13 11.51
CA VAL A 494 23.82 11.00 10.05
C VAL A 494 23.98 12.39 9.41
N ARG A 495 24.64 12.46 8.24
CA ARG A 495 24.76 13.69 7.43
C ARG A 495 25.37 14.87 8.20
N GLY A 496 26.34 14.60 9.08
CA GLY A 496 26.99 15.62 9.90
C GLY A 496 26.09 16.24 10.98
N VAL A 497 24.93 15.63 11.25
CA VAL A 497 24.03 16.02 12.34
C VAL A 497 24.02 14.94 13.40
N HIS A 498 24.35 15.36 14.63
CA HIS A 498 24.23 14.54 15.82
C HIS A 498 22.98 14.97 16.62
N LEU A 499 22.17 14.00 17.04
CA LEU A 499 21.03 14.17 17.93
C LEU A 499 21.27 13.41 19.23
N ASP A 500 21.05 14.07 20.37
CA ASP A 500 21.11 13.42 21.68
C ASP A 500 19.87 12.56 21.95
N ILE A 501 19.79 11.41 21.27
CA ILE A 501 18.73 10.41 21.37
C ILE A 501 19.31 8.99 21.31
N PRO A 502 18.61 7.99 21.88
CA PRO A 502 19.00 6.58 21.72
C PRO A 502 18.98 6.16 20.25
N SER A 503 19.99 5.39 19.83
CA SER A 503 20.07 4.80 18.49
C SER A 503 20.44 3.32 18.56
N GLY A 504 20.21 2.61 17.45
CA GLY A 504 20.56 1.20 17.33
C GLY A 504 19.66 0.24 18.12
N PRO A 505 20.09 -1.02 18.25
CA PRO A 505 19.35 -2.07 18.97
C PRO A 505 19.20 -1.76 20.46
N ALA A 506 18.13 -2.25 21.07
CA ALA A 506 17.95 -2.09 22.51
C ALA A 506 18.84 -3.04 23.32
N ASP A 507 19.44 -2.52 24.40
CA ASP A 507 20.33 -3.30 25.29
C ASP A 507 19.60 -4.38 26.10
N GLY A 508 18.28 -4.23 26.32
CA GLY A 508 17.50 -5.16 27.13
C GLY A 508 15.99 -4.90 27.16
N GLY A 509 15.29 -5.69 27.97
CA GLY A 509 13.85 -5.57 28.18
C GLY A 509 12.98 -6.03 27.01
N LEU A 510 11.73 -5.55 26.97
CA LEU A 510 10.75 -5.97 25.98
C LEU A 510 11.16 -5.57 24.56
N ARG A 511 11.70 -4.35 24.35
CA ARG A 511 12.15 -3.90 23.02
C ARG A 511 13.24 -4.83 22.46
N ALA A 512 14.26 -5.14 23.25
CA ALA A 512 15.33 -6.07 22.85
C ALA A 512 14.81 -7.50 22.61
N PHE A 513 13.78 -7.95 23.34
CA PHE A 513 13.14 -9.23 23.05
C PHE A 513 12.43 -9.20 21.69
N LEU A 514 11.66 -8.16 21.39
CA LEU A 514 10.94 -8.04 20.13
C LEU A 514 11.89 -7.94 18.93
N GLU A 515 12.97 -7.18 19.06
CA GLU A 515 14.03 -7.04 18.03
C GLU A 515 14.77 -8.36 17.81
N ARG A 516 15.22 -9.05 18.88
CA ARG A 516 15.94 -10.35 18.76
C ARG A 516 15.10 -11.48 18.17
N ASN A 517 13.78 -11.42 18.33
CA ASN A 517 12.86 -12.41 17.75
C ASN A 517 12.25 -11.91 16.42
N GLU A 518 12.76 -10.82 15.86
CA GLU A 518 12.34 -10.26 14.57
C GLU A 518 10.82 -10.03 14.48
N LEU A 519 10.18 -9.65 15.59
CA LEU A 519 8.72 -9.45 15.65
C LEU A 519 8.25 -8.16 14.95
N PHE A 520 9.17 -7.46 14.29
CA PHE A 520 8.91 -6.37 13.35
C PHE A 520 9.51 -6.63 11.96
N GLY A 521 10.05 -7.82 11.72
CA GLY A 521 10.65 -8.25 10.47
C GLY A 521 10.21 -9.66 10.10
N ASP A 522 11.16 -10.52 9.76
CA ASP A 522 10.88 -11.86 9.24
C ASP A 522 10.26 -12.80 10.27
N GLY A 523 10.59 -12.65 11.56
CA GLY A 523 9.94 -13.39 12.65
C GLY A 523 8.42 -13.21 12.70
N LEU A 524 7.92 -11.97 12.62
CA LEU A 524 6.46 -11.71 12.52
C LEU A 524 5.90 -12.18 11.18
N ARG A 525 6.66 -12.02 10.10
CA ARG A 525 6.27 -12.46 8.77
C ARG A 525 6.07 -13.98 8.68
N ALA A 526 6.87 -14.74 9.42
CA ALA A 526 6.81 -16.20 9.47
C ALA A 526 5.54 -16.71 10.17
N ILE A 527 4.86 -15.88 10.99
CA ILE A 527 3.64 -16.27 11.67
C ILE A 527 2.48 -16.35 10.66
N PRO A 528 1.85 -17.52 10.45
CA PRO A 528 0.77 -17.66 9.49
C PRO A 528 -0.37 -16.67 9.76
N VAL A 529 -0.95 -16.13 8.69
CA VAL A 529 -2.03 -15.11 8.71
C VAL A 529 -1.58 -13.74 9.25
N LEU A 530 -0.89 -13.68 10.39
CA LEU A 530 -0.41 -12.42 10.96
C LEU A 530 0.69 -11.79 10.09
N GLY A 531 1.62 -12.58 9.58
CA GLY A 531 2.66 -12.09 8.67
C GLY A 531 2.13 -11.49 7.37
N LEU A 532 0.92 -11.87 6.94
CA LEU A 532 0.27 -11.28 5.77
C LEU A 532 -0.05 -9.80 5.97
N VAL A 533 -0.20 -9.34 7.21
CA VAL A 533 -0.39 -7.91 7.49
C VAL A 533 0.87 -7.09 7.27
N LEU A 534 2.02 -7.72 7.00
CA LEU A 534 3.25 -7.04 6.60
C LEU A 534 3.45 -7.01 5.08
N SER A 535 2.55 -7.59 4.28
CA SER A 535 2.70 -7.64 2.82
C SER A 535 1.93 -6.50 2.13
N PRO A 536 2.61 -5.56 1.44
CA PRO A 536 1.91 -4.52 0.67
C PRO A 536 1.05 -5.12 -0.43
N GLY A 537 1.49 -6.22 -1.05
CA GLY A 537 0.71 -6.98 -2.01
C GLY A 537 -0.64 -7.46 -1.46
N VAL A 538 -0.67 -7.99 -0.23
CA VAL A 538 -1.92 -8.40 0.43
C VAL A 538 -2.85 -7.20 0.64
N ILE A 539 -2.31 -6.03 1.02
CA ILE A 539 -3.11 -4.81 1.17
C ILE A 539 -3.72 -4.38 -0.17
N THR A 540 -2.93 -4.39 -1.23
CA THR A 540 -3.39 -4.10 -2.60
C THR A 540 -4.53 -5.03 -3.00
N TRP A 541 -4.43 -6.33 -2.72
CA TRP A 541 -5.51 -7.27 -2.99
C TRP A 541 -6.76 -7.04 -2.14
N GLY A 542 -6.62 -6.56 -0.90
CA GLY A 542 -7.74 -6.07 -0.10
C GLY A 542 -8.48 -4.90 -0.77
N TRP A 543 -7.74 -3.96 -1.35
CA TRP A 543 -8.30 -2.87 -2.16
C TRP A 543 -8.96 -3.38 -3.45
N VAL A 544 -8.34 -4.32 -4.17
CA VAL A 544 -8.90 -4.92 -5.39
C VAL A 544 -10.22 -5.64 -5.09
N ILE A 545 -10.29 -6.46 -4.04
CA ILE A 545 -11.54 -7.13 -3.63
C ILE A 545 -12.62 -6.08 -3.31
N ALA A 546 -12.27 -5.04 -2.54
CA ALA A 546 -13.21 -3.96 -2.22
C ALA A 546 -13.70 -3.24 -3.49
N LEU A 547 -12.82 -2.97 -4.46
CA LEU A 547 -13.16 -2.35 -5.74
C LEU A 547 -14.10 -3.24 -6.55
N VAL A 548 -13.81 -4.54 -6.65
CA VAL A 548 -14.67 -5.52 -7.35
C VAL A 548 -16.07 -5.56 -6.72
N LEU A 549 -16.17 -5.52 -5.39
CA LEU A 549 -17.46 -5.46 -4.70
C LEU A 549 -18.24 -4.18 -5.03
N VAL A 550 -17.56 -3.03 -5.11
CA VAL A 550 -18.18 -1.76 -5.54
C VAL A 550 -18.69 -1.84 -6.98
N ILE A 551 -17.86 -2.34 -7.91
CA ILE A 551 -18.23 -2.49 -9.32
C ILE A 551 -19.42 -3.46 -9.47
N ARG A 552 -19.36 -4.62 -8.81
CA ARG A 552 -20.46 -5.60 -8.78
C ARG A 552 -21.76 -5.00 -8.25
N SER A 553 -21.67 -4.13 -7.23
CA SER A 553 -22.83 -3.43 -6.66
C SER A 553 -23.38 -2.31 -7.56
N ARG A 554 -22.67 -1.94 -8.64
CA ARG A 554 -22.96 -0.82 -9.55
C ARG A 554 -23.12 0.53 -8.83
N ARG A 555 -22.50 0.68 -7.66
CA ARG A 555 -22.51 1.93 -6.89
C ARG A 555 -21.35 2.82 -7.33
N TRP A 556 -21.44 3.34 -8.56
CA TRP A 556 -20.35 4.11 -9.17
C TRP A 556 -19.87 5.29 -8.33
N SER A 557 -20.76 5.95 -7.55
CA SER A 557 -20.34 7.04 -6.66
C SER A 557 -19.33 6.60 -5.60
N ALA A 558 -19.35 5.34 -5.16
CA ALA A 558 -18.39 4.80 -4.21
C ALA A 558 -16.95 4.74 -4.76
N LEU A 559 -16.76 4.79 -6.08
CA LEU A 559 -15.44 4.92 -6.70
C LEU A 559 -14.72 6.23 -6.32
N ALA A 560 -15.43 7.19 -5.72
CA ALA A 560 -14.84 8.43 -5.19
C ALA A 560 -13.69 8.19 -4.20
N VAL A 561 -13.73 7.09 -3.45
CA VAL A 561 -12.65 6.71 -2.52
C VAL A 561 -11.50 5.99 -3.24
N PHE A 562 -11.81 5.27 -4.33
CA PHE A 562 -10.83 4.43 -5.01
C PHE A 562 -9.96 5.21 -5.99
N VAL A 563 -10.51 6.21 -6.70
CA VAL A 563 -9.75 6.95 -7.71
C VAL A 563 -8.47 7.59 -7.15
N PRO A 564 -8.49 8.38 -6.05
CA PRO A 564 -7.26 8.98 -5.54
C PRO A 564 -6.31 7.95 -4.91
N ALA A 565 -6.84 6.85 -4.36
CA ALA A 565 -6.03 5.74 -3.85
C ALA A 565 -5.31 5.00 -5.00
N MET A 566 -5.96 4.83 -6.15
CA MET A 566 -5.34 4.27 -7.37
C MET A 566 -4.29 5.22 -7.96
N VAL A 567 -4.52 6.53 -7.91
CA VAL A 567 -3.50 7.52 -8.28
C VAL A 567 -2.30 7.41 -7.35
N LEU A 568 -2.50 7.33 -6.04
CA LEU A 568 -1.41 7.09 -5.09
C LEU A 568 -0.67 5.79 -5.44
N PHE A 569 -1.38 4.69 -5.64
CA PHE A 569 -0.78 3.41 -6.02
C PHE A 569 0.04 3.52 -7.31
N ALA A 570 -0.46 4.21 -8.34
CA ALA A 570 0.29 4.44 -9.58
C ALA A 570 1.60 5.22 -9.33
N THR A 571 1.61 6.19 -8.41
CA THR A 571 2.87 6.86 -8.03
C THR A 571 3.84 5.95 -7.29
N LEU A 572 3.37 4.86 -6.65
CA LEU A 572 4.25 3.86 -6.04
C LEU A 572 4.88 2.97 -7.11
N LEU A 573 4.14 2.65 -8.17
CA LEU A 573 4.65 1.87 -9.30
C LEU A 573 5.72 2.63 -10.11
N ALA A 574 5.68 3.96 -10.07
CA ALA A 574 6.71 4.83 -10.65
C ALA A 574 7.85 5.14 -9.65
N GLY A 575 7.74 4.64 -8.41
CA GLY A 575 8.67 4.95 -7.34
C GLY A 575 9.97 4.13 -7.39
N PRO A 576 10.92 4.43 -6.50
CA PRO A 576 12.27 3.90 -6.59
C PRO A 576 12.47 2.52 -5.98
N VAL A 577 11.52 2.03 -5.17
CA VAL A 577 11.66 0.82 -4.35
C VAL A 577 10.42 -0.06 -4.47
N SER A 578 10.65 -1.34 -4.72
CA SER A 578 9.63 -2.38 -4.79
C SER A 578 9.10 -2.74 -3.40
N GLY A 579 7.81 -2.49 -3.16
CA GLY A 579 7.16 -2.92 -1.91
C GLY A 579 7.59 -2.18 -0.65
N GLY A 580 8.12 -0.95 -0.73
CA GLY A 580 8.41 -0.17 0.47
C GLY A 580 7.15 0.06 1.32
N MET A 581 7.09 -0.56 2.50
CA MET A 581 5.89 -0.52 3.36
C MET A 581 5.53 0.89 3.81
N ARG A 582 6.55 1.73 4.08
CA ARG A 582 6.37 3.15 4.41
C ARG A 582 5.68 3.92 3.29
N TYR A 583 5.99 3.62 2.03
CA TYR A 583 5.41 4.32 0.89
C TYR A 583 3.94 3.97 0.67
N SER A 584 3.57 2.72 0.95
CA SER A 584 2.20 2.21 0.86
C SER A 584 1.38 2.41 2.14
N LEU A 585 1.95 3.02 3.19
CA LEU A 585 1.31 3.23 4.50
C LEU A 585 -0.08 3.89 4.40
N GLY A 586 -0.28 4.80 3.45
CA GLY A 586 -1.58 5.40 3.16
C GLY A 586 -2.66 4.37 2.79
N LEU A 587 -2.31 3.35 2.01
CA LEU A 587 -3.21 2.26 1.61
C LEU A 587 -3.50 1.31 2.76
N TYR A 588 -2.51 1.05 3.63
CA TYR A 588 -2.71 0.30 4.88
C TYR A 588 -3.70 1.01 5.79
N ALA A 589 -3.48 2.29 6.04
CA ALA A 589 -4.29 3.11 6.94
C ALA A 589 -5.73 3.29 6.44
N ALA A 590 -5.91 3.42 5.12
CA ALA A 590 -7.22 3.60 4.50
C ALA A 590 -7.92 2.29 4.08
N LEU A 591 -7.31 1.11 4.25
CA LEU A 591 -7.95 -0.18 3.90
C LEU A 591 -9.34 -0.36 4.56
N PRO A 592 -9.56 -0.03 5.85
CA PRO A 592 -10.88 -0.15 6.46
C PRO A 592 -11.94 0.74 5.78
N LEU A 593 -11.52 1.87 5.23
CA LEU A 593 -12.41 2.75 4.46
C LEU A 593 -12.86 2.07 3.16
N ALA A 594 -11.93 1.51 2.39
CA ALA A 594 -12.21 0.81 1.15
C ALA A 594 -13.17 -0.37 1.37
N VAL A 595 -12.88 -1.21 2.37
CA VAL A 595 -13.71 -2.35 2.76
C VAL A 595 -15.08 -1.88 3.24
N GLY A 596 -15.14 -0.85 4.10
CA GLY A 596 -16.41 -0.32 4.60
C GLY A 596 -17.32 0.23 3.50
N VAL A 597 -16.76 1.00 2.56
CA VAL A 597 -17.48 1.52 1.40
C VAL A 597 -17.99 0.38 0.52
N ALA A 598 -17.16 -0.62 0.26
CA ALA A 598 -17.51 -1.79 -0.53
C ALA A 598 -18.65 -2.61 0.09
N VAL A 599 -18.55 -2.91 1.38
CA VAL A 599 -19.56 -3.67 2.12
C VAL A 599 -20.90 -2.92 2.13
N VAL A 600 -20.92 -1.63 2.45
CA VAL A 600 -22.18 -0.86 2.45
C VAL A 600 -22.79 -0.79 1.05
N SER A 601 -21.95 -0.66 0.01
CA SER A 601 -22.41 -0.64 -1.38
C SER A 601 -23.06 -1.97 -1.78
N ALA A 602 -22.40 -3.09 -1.44
CA ALA A 602 -22.90 -4.43 -1.71
C ALA A 602 -24.22 -4.74 -0.97
N LEU A 603 -24.32 -4.36 0.31
CA LEU A 603 -25.53 -4.57 1.11
C LEU A 603 -26.72 -3.70 0.64
N SER A 604 -26.43 -2.54 0.04
CA SER A 604 -27.46 -1.61 -0.45
C SER A 604 -27.88 -1.90 -1.90
N ALA A 605 -27.30 -2.89 -2.59
CA ALA A 605 -27.59 -3.17 -3.99
C ALA A 605 -28.98 -3.82 -4.17
N PRO A 606 -29.78 -3.45 -5.19
CA PRO A 606 -31.08 -4.08 -5.45
C PRO A 606 -30.93 -5.56 -5.80
N GLU A 607 -31.87 -6.37 -5.34
CA GLU A 607 -31.87 -7.84 -5.48
C GLU A 607 -32.22 -8.24 -6.92
N ARG A 608 -31.22 -8.42 -7.78
CA ARG A 608 -31.44 -8.84 -9.18
C ARG A 608 -30.51 -9.98 -9.63
N GLU A 609 -30.28 -10.95 -8.76
CA GLU A 609 -29.75 -12.27 -9.14
C GLU A 609 -30.41 -13.36 -8.28
N ARG A 610 -31.71 -13.59 -8.46
CA ARG A 610 -32.24 -14.96 -8.30
C ARG A 610 -31.99 -15.66 -9.64
N PRO A 611 -31.32 -16.81 -9.70
CA PRO A 611 -31.42 -17.66 -10.87
C PRO A 611 -32.90 -18.00 -11.06
N LEU A 612 -33.43 -17.74 -12.25
CA LEU A 612 -34.68 -18.35 -12.68
C LEU A 612 -34.56 -19.87 -12.52
N GLY A 613 -35.45 -20.47 -11.74
CA GLY A 613 -35.64 -21.92 -11.71
C GLY A 613 -35.22 -22.63 -10.43
N THR A 614 -36.10 -22.63 -9.44
CA THR A 614 -36.49 -23.86 -8.70
C THR A 614 -37.81 -23.56 -7.99
N ARG A 615 -38.87 -23.40 -8.79
CA ARG A 615 -40.18 -23.87 -8.35
C ARG A 615 -40.09 -25.40 -8.35
N ILE A 616 -39.58 -25.98 -7.27
CA ILE A 616 -39.89 -27.37 -6.96
C ILE A 616 -41.36 -27.33 -6.57
N GLY A 617 -42.18 -27.95 -7.41
CA GLY A 617 -43.61 -28.03 -7.23
C GLY A 617 -43.95 -28.59 -5.86
N ARG A 618 -44.79 -27.86 -5.12
CA ARG A 618 -45.81 -28.52 -4.32
C ARG A 618 -46.91 -28.90 -5.29
N ARG A 619 -46.94 -30.17 -5.68
CA ARG A 619 -48.15 -30.96 -5.87
C ARG A 619 -47.77 -32.42 -5.67
#